data_AF-A0AAE4AMT9-F1
#
_entry.id   AF-A0AAE4AMT9-F1
#
_cell.length_a   1.000
_cell.length_b   1.000
_cell.length_c   1.000
_cell.angle_alpha   90.00
_cell.angle_beta   90.00
_cell.angle_gamma   90.00
#
_symmetry.space_group_name_H-M   'P 1'
#
loop_
_entity.id
_entity.type
_entity.pdbx_description
1 polymer ?
#
loop_
_entity_poly.entity_id
_entity_poly.type
_entity_poly.pdbx_seq_one_letter_code
_entity_poly.pdbx_strand_id
1 'polypeptide(L)'
;MFRKSLMMSLVAGALALTACGGNAAPATTAAPAETTVAETTVAETAAETEAEKVAEESAEAADVAAPGEDAGFEEFPIGDDQEVGPLIISGVYFQPVDMEPAGNSLSKEEADCHIEADITAGPEGATLGYGVGDFVPWLQVKAYVQKQGSDKVQEVAFMPMNASDGPHYGANFKFEDGLGVYDVKFEVSAPGNDYLLHVDKETGVTGRFWTEPLVAEWTEFEWAGPQW
;
A
#
# COMPACT_ATOMS: atom_id res chain seq x y z
N MET A 1 -15.30 -28.65 43.46
CA MET A 1 -14.58 -29.57 44.37
C MET A 1 -13.62 -30.41 43.55
N PHE A 2 -12.35 -30.57 43.95
CA PHE A 2 -11.36 -31.57 43.48
C PHE A 2 -11.06 -31.65 41.94
N ARG A 3 -9.81 -31.79 41.47
CA ARG A 3 -8.50 -31.91 42.15
C ARG A 3 -7.39 -31.39 41.20
N LYS A 4 -6.31 -30.82 41.77
CA LYS A 4 -5.05 -30.55 41.05
C LYS A 4 -4.33 -31.87 40.71
N SER A 5 -3.46 -31.85 39.71
CA SER A 5 -2.16 -32.53 39.78
C SER A 5 -1.09 -31.78 38.98
N LEU A 6 0.19 -32.04 39.29
CA LEU A 6 1.36 -31.28 38.82
C LEU A 6 2.57 -32.22 38.70
N MET A 7 3.25 -32.21 37.56
CA MET A 7 4.66 -32.59 37.32
C MET A 7 4.95 -32.28 35.85
N MET A 8 5.97 -31.52 35.42
CA MET A 8 7.34 -31.25 35.91
C MET A 8 8.32 -32.42 35.74
N SER A 9 9.13 -32.36 34.68
CA SER A 9 10.48 -32.95 34.66
C SER A 9 11.35 -32.21 33.64
N LEU A 10 12.44 -31.58 34.11
CA LEU A 10 13.57 -31.23 33.25
C LEU A 10 14.44 -32.48 33.07
N VAL A 11 15.09 -32.63 31.91
CA VAL A 11 16.34 -33.37 31.76
C VAL A 11 17.27 -32.54 30.88
N ALA A 12 18.45 -32.19 31.39
CA ALA A 12 19.52 -31.61 30.60
C ALA A 12 20.46 -32.73 30.12
N GLY A 13 20.99 -32.61 28.91
CA GLY A 13 21.85 -33.63 28.30
C GLY A 13 22.86 -33.02 27.34
N ALA A 14 23.94 -32.45 27.87
CA ALA A 14 25.06 -31.99 27.06
C ALA A 14 26.09 -33.11 26.88
N LEU A 15 26.38 -33.48 25.64
CA LEU A 15 27.61 -34.19 25.28
C LEU A 15 28.29 -33.46 24.12
N ALA A 16 29.55 -33.13 24.33
CA ALA A 16 30.49 -32.79 23.27
C ALA A 16 31.72 -33.67 23.46
N LEU A 17 32.22 -34.29 22.38
CA LEU A 17 33.61 -34.77 22.33
C LEU A 17 34.12 -34.85 20.89
N THR A 18 35.30 -34.28 20.72
CA THR A 18 36.05 -34.06 19.48
C THR A 18 36.42 -35.34 18.73
N ALA A 19 36.48 -35.24 17.39
CA ALA A 19 37.36 -36.06 16.57
C ALA A 19 38.08 -35.18 15.54
N CYS A 20 39.41 -35.30 15.45
CA CYS A 20 40.24 -34.54 14.50
C CYS A 20 40.69 -35.44 13.34
N GLY A 21 40.83 -34.87 12.13
CA GLY A 21 41.32 -35.61 10.97
C GLY A 21 41.51 -34.72 9.75
N GLY A 22 42.62 -33.99 9.69
CA GLY A 22 43.02 -33.21 8.52
C GLY A 22 44.19 -33.86 7.77
N ASN A 23 44.33 -33.55 6.47
CA ASN A 23 45.58 -33.70 5.74
C ASN A 23 45.64 -32.63 4.64
N ALA A 24 46.80 -32.02 4.41
CA ALA A 24 46.93 -30.83 3.56
C ALA A 24 48.17 -30.87 2.64
N ALA A 25 47.95 -30.48 1.37
CA ALA A 25 48.96 -30.16 0.35
C ALA A 25 49.93 -31.33 -0.03
N PRO A 26 50.82 -31.18 -1.03
CA PRO A 26 51.80 -30.09 -1.18
C PRO A 26 51.54 -29.11 -2.33
N ALA A 27 52.35 -28.05 -2.43
CA ALA A 27 52.31 -27.02 -3.47
C ALA A 27 53.72 -26.55 -3.89
N THR A 28 53.90 -26.17 -5.17
CA THR A 28 55.07 -25.52 -5.86
C THR A 28 54.73 -25.48 -7.36
N THR A 29 55.11 -24.56 -8.27
CA THR A 29 55.70 -23.19 -8.34
C THR A 29 55.65 -22.79 -9.85
N ALA A 30 55.66 -21.54 -10.34
CA ALA A 30 55.71 -20.19 -9.77
C ALA A 30 55.09 -19.17 -10.78
N ALA A 31 55.42 -17.87 -10.67
CA ALA A 31 55.08 -16.75 -11.57
C ALA A 31 56.41 -16.07 -12.06
N PRO A 32 56.53 -14.77 -12.46
CA PRO A 32 55.54 -13.73 -12.83
C PRO A 32 55.91 -12.86 -14.07
N ALA A 33 55.03 -11.91 -14.43
CA ALA A 33 55.33 -10.54 -14.93
C ALA A 33 54.04 -9.69 -14.75
N GLU A 34 53.98 -8.45 -14.24
CA GLU A 34 54.78 -7.21 -14.40
C GLU A 34 54.49 -6.44 -15.72
N THR A 35 54.25 -5.11 -15.76
CA THR A 35 54.13 -4.11 -14.66
C THR A 35 53.45 -2.77 -15.07
N THR A 36 52.78 -2.11 -14.10
CA THR A 36 52.31 -0.69 -13.95
C THR A 36 51.61 0.15 -15.04
N VAL A 37 50.40 0.65 -14.68
CA VAL A 37 49.98 2.06 -14.45
C VAL A 37 50.48 3.21 -15.38
N ALA A 38 49.52 3.98 -15.93
CA ALA A 38 49.57 5.45 -16.13
C ALA A 38 48.13 6.03 -16.22
N GLU A 39 47.95 7.35 -16.08
CA GLU A 39 46.65 8.00 -15.87
C GLU A 39 46.43 9.28 -16.73
N THR A 40 45.18 9.58 -17.08
CA THR A 40 44.57 10.93 -17.23
C THR A 40 44.83 11.83 -18.48
N THR A 41 43.83 12.69 -18.74
CA THR A 41 43.72 13.91 -19.60
C THR A 41 43.34 13.89 -21.10
N VAL A 42 42.02 14.06 -21.36
CA VAL A 42 41.37 15.19 -22.12
C VAL A 42 41.51 15.37 -23.65
N ALA A 43 40.34 15.42 -24.32
CA ALA A 43 40.03 15.99 -25.67
C ALA A 43 40.76 15.37 -26.89
N GLU A 44 40.30 15.36 -28.15
CA GLU A 44 39.12 15.89 -28.90
C GLU A 44 39.05 15.11 -30.26
N THR A 45 38.07 15.16 -31.19
CA THR A 45 36.79 15.87 -31.41
C THR A 45 35.86 14.97 -32.29
N ALA A 46 34.60 15.38 -32.52
CA ALA A 46 33.80 15.15 -33.75
C ALA A 46 33.33 13.72 -34.13
N ALA A 47 32.08 13.41 -33.77
CA ALA A 47 31.20 12.47 -34.49
C ALA A 47 29.69 12.84 -34.37
N GLU A 48 29.37 14.14 -34.26
CA GLU A 48 28.00 14.64 -34.11
C GLU A 48 27.28 14.78 -35.46
N THR A 49 26.59 13.74 -35.91
CA THR A 49 25.40 13.85 -36.80
C THR A 49 24.53 12.58 -36.65
N GLU A 50 23.24 12.67 -36.97
CA GLU A 50 22.27 11.54 -37.02
C GLU A 50 21.80 10.92 -35.68
N ALA A 51 22.12 11.51 -34.52
CA ALA A 51 21.38 11.27 -33.27
C ALA A 51 20.20 12.24 -33.07
N GLU A 52 20.27 13.42 -33.70
CA GLU A 52 19.39 14.58 -33.50
C GLU A 52 18.06 14.46 -34.28
N LYS A 53 17.31 13.37 -34.05
CA LYS A 53 15.90 13.30 -34.50
C LYS A 53 14.95 12.35 -33.76
N VAL A 54 15.36 11.79 -32.62
CA VAL A 54 14.51 10.92 -31.78
C VAL A 54 14.71 11.32 -30.30
N ALA A 55 14.46 12.59 -29.99
CA ALA A 55 14.72 13.18 -28.68
C ALA A 55 13.69 14.24 -28.23
N GLU A 56 12.67 14.55 -29.05
CA GLU A 56 11.77 15.70 -28.83
C GLU A 56 10.28 15.31 -28.74
N GLU A 57 9.96 14.03 -28.51
CA GLU A 57 8.56 13.55 -28.39
C GLU A 57 8.43 12.35 -27.41
N SER A 58 9.12 12.40 -26.26
CA SER A 58 8.96 11.46 -25.12
C SER A 58 9.66 12.00 -23.86
N ALA A 59 9.27 13.19 -23.39
CA ALA A 59 9.93 13.85 -22.26
C ALA A 59 9.01 14.71 -21.36
N GLU A 60 7.69 14.50 -21.40
CA GLU A 60 6.87 14.72 -20.20
C GLU A 60 6.76 13.36 -19.49
N ALA A 61 7.73 13.09 -18.60
CA ALA A 61 7.43 12.23 -17.48
C ALA A 61 6.48 13.04 -16.58
N ALA A 62 5.29 12.52 -16.30
CA ALA A 62 4.44 13.11 -15.28
C ALA A 62 5.21 13.14 -13.96
N ASP A 63 5.23 14.29 -13.30
CA ASP A 63 5.81 14.45 -11.97
C ASP A 63 4.84 13.77 -11.00
N VAL A 64 5.07 12.47 -10.75
CA VAL A 64 4.26 11.69 -9.80
C VAL A 64 4.64 12.19 -8.41
N ALA A 65 3.72 12.90 -7.78
CA ALA A 65 3.87 13.45 -6.44
C ALA A 65 4.19 12.30 -5.46
N ALA A 66 5.10 12.53 -4.51
CA ALA A 66 5.26 11.58 -3.42
C ALA A 66 3.99 11.58 -2.53
N PRO A 67 3.67 10.49 -1.83
CA PRO A 67 2.51 10.46 -0.93
C PRO A 67 2.55 11.60 0.09
N GLY A 68 1.59 12.54 -0.02
CA GLY A 68 1.51 13.76 0.78
C GLY A 68 2.13 15.04 0.16
N GLU A 69 2.53 15.02 -1.11
CA GLU A 69 2.82 16.22 -1.92
C GLU A 69 1.58 16.66 -2.73
N ASP A 70 1.58 17.90 -3.25
CA ASP A 70 0.45 18.47 -3.99
C ASP A 70 0.25 17.73 -5.33
N ALA A 71 -0.85 16.98 -5.44
CA ALA A 71 -1.15 16.09 -6.56
C ALA A 71 -1.56 16.82 -7.87
N GLY A 72 -1.69 18.15 -7.84
CA GLY A 72 -2.21 18.97 -8.93
C GLY A 72 -3.74 19.05 -9.01
N PHE A 73 -4.47 18.51 -8.02
CA PHE A 73 -5.93 18.62 -7.90
C PHE A 73 -6.36 18.94 -6.45
N GLU A 74 -7.59 19.41 -6.28
CA GLU A 74 -8.15 19.76 -4.96
C GLU A 74 -9.05 18.62 -4.45
N GLU A 75 -8.82 18.21 -3.20
CA GLU A 75 -9.56 17.15 -2.52
C GLU A 75 -10.43 17.71 -1.39
N PHE A 76 -11.59 17.10 -1.18
CA PHE A 76 -12.53 17.49 -0.15
C PHE A 76 -12.72 16.32 0.85
N PRO A 77 -12.44 16.52 2.15
CA PRO A 77 -12.54 15.45 3.14
C PRO A 77 -14.00 15.07 3.42
N ILE A 78 -14.25 13.78 3.65
CA ILE A 78 -15.51 13.26 4.16
C ILE A 78 -15.66 13.57 5.66
N GLY A 79 -14.54 13.59 6.38
CA GLY A 79 -14.42 13.95 7.80
C GLY A 79 -13.00 13.70 8.32
N ASP A 80 -12.81 13.68 9.65
CA ASP A 80 -11.50 13.41 10.27
C ASP A 80 -11.03 11.97 10.02
N ASP A 81 -9.72 11.77 9.84
CA ASP A 81 -9.07 10.45 9.73
C ASP A 81 -9.45 9.48 10.86
N GLN A 82 -9.59 8.20 10.54
CA GLN A 82 -9.94 7.15 11.51
C GLN A 82 -8.76 6.19 11.74
N GLU A 83 -8.17 6.21 12.94
CA GLU A 83 -7.25 5.16 13.40
C GLU A 83 -8.05 3.92 13.85
N VAL A 84 -8.00 2.85 13.05
CA VAL A 84 -8.80 1.62 13.27
C VAL A 84 -7.88 0.40 13.31
N GLY A 85 -7.35 0.10 14.50
CA GLY A 85 -6.43 -1.01 14.73
C GLY A 85 -5.12 -0.84 13.96
N PRO A 86 -4.75 -1.75 13.03
CA PRO A 86 -3.52 -1.63 12.25
C PRO A 86 -3.56 -0.55 11.15
N LEU A 87 -4.69 0.12 10.92
CA LEU A 87 -4.92 1.04 9.80
C LEU A 87 -5.13 2.48 10.27
N ILE A 88 -4.68 3.43 9.44
CA ILE A 88 -5.23 4.79 9.38
C ILE A 88 -6.04 4.87 8.08
N ILE A 89 -7.27 5.34 8.17
CA ILE A 89 -8.21 5.44 7.04
C ILE A 89 -8.63 6.90 6.89
N SER A 90 -8.16 7.54 5.83
CA SER A 90 -8.71 8.79 5.30
C SER A 90 -9.94 8.48 4.43
N GLY A 91 -10.78 9.48 4.19
CA GLY A 91 -11.85 9.42 3.21
C GLY A 91 -12.01 10.78 2.54
N VAL A 92 -11.86 10.83 1.22
CA VAL A 92 -11.90 12.05 0.41
C VAL A 92 -12.84 11.90 -0.79
N TYR A 93 -13.25 13.02 -1.37
CA TYR A 93 -14.00 13.07 -2.63
C TYR A 93 -13.57 14.28 -3.48
N PHE A 94 -13.70 14.16 -4.79
CA PHE A 94 -13.44 15.24 -5.76
C PHE A 94 -14.18 14.97 -7.10
N GLN A 95 -13.82 15.68 -8.18
CA GLN A 95 -14.44 15.49 -9.50
C GLN A 95 -14.40 14.01 -9.99
N PRO A 96 -15.45 13.51 -10.66
CA PRO A 96 -15.40 12.20 -11.30
C PRO A 96 -14.24 12.08 -12.30
N VAL A 97 -13.56 10.94 -12.31
CA VAL A 97 -12.37 10.69 -13.13
C VAL A 97 -12.61 9.66 -14.23
N ASP A 98 -11.73 9.69 -15.23
CA ASP A 98 -11.66 8.68 -16.29
C ASP A 98 -10.73 7.56 -15.80
N MET A 99 -11.21 6.32 -15.78
CA MET A 99 -10.46 5.15 -15.28
C MET A 99 -10.22 4.12 -16.38
N GLU A 100 -9.00 3.57 -16.44
CA GLU A 100 -8.69 2.38 -17.24
C GLU A 100 -8.27 1.20 -16.35
N PRO A 101 -8.80 -0.02 -16.57
CA PRO A 101 -9.81 -0.38 -17.56
C PRO A 101 -11.23 0.05 -17.16
N ALA A 102 -11.90 0.76 -18.07
CA ALA A 102 -13.25 1.29 -17.88
C ALA A 102 -14.32 0.18 -17.71
N GLY A 103 -15.43 0.53 -17.04
CA GLY A 103 -16.58 -0.36 -16.83
C GLY A 103 -16.58 -1.14 -15.52
N ASN A 104 -15.53 -1.02 -14.69
CA ASN A 104 -15.51 -1.53 -13.31
C ASN A 104 -16.12 -0.54 -12.28
N SER A 105 -16.49 0.65 -12.74
CA SER A 105 -17.06 1.77 -11.97
C SER A 105 -17.99 2.58 -12.88
N LEU A 106 -18.80 3.49 -12.34
CA LEU A 106 -19.58 4.47 -13.12
C LEU A 106 -18.67 5.30 -14.04
N SER A 107 -19.20 5.73 -15.19
CA SER A 107 -18.48 6.69 -16.04
C SER A 107 -18.45 8.08 -15.39
N LYS A 108 -17.50 8.90 -15.85
CA LYS A 108 -17.30 10.29 -15.42
C LYS A 108 -18.54 11.17 -15.62
N GLU A 109 -19.33 10.90 -16.65
CA GLU A 109 -20.55 11.63 -17.01
C GLU A 109 -21.80 11.12 -16.26
N GLU A 110 -21.76 9.90 -15.72
CA GLU A 110 -22.87 9.31 -14.96
C GLU A 110 -22.77 9.55 -13.45
N ALA A 111 -21.57 9.80 -12.93
CA ALA A 111 -21.27 10.01 -11.53
C ALA A 111 -21.45 11.47 -11.06
N ASP A 112 -21.50 11.65 -9.74
CA ASP A 112 -21.57 12.94 -9.07
C ASP A 112 -20.21 13.37 -8.47
N CYS A 113 -19.39 12.40 -8.04
CA CYS A 113 -18.00 12.58 -7.60
C CYS A 113 -17.12 11.35 -7.94
N HIS A 114 -15.81 11.47 -7.74
CA HIS A 114 -15.00 10.32 -7.31
C HIS A 114 -14.93 10.33 -5.77
N ILE A 115 -14.85 9.15 -5.14
CA ILE A 115 -14.74 8.98 -3.69
C ILE A 115 -13.68 7.91 -3.39
N GLU A 116 -12.82 8.19 -2.42
CA GLU A 116 -11.63 7.38 -2.12
C GLU A 116 -11.50 7.05 -0.63
N ALA A 117 -10.69 6.04 -0.35
CA ALA A 117 -10.24 5.61 0.97
C ALA A 117 -8.72 5.39 0.92
N ASP A 118 -7.96 6.31 1.51
CA ASP A 118 -6.52 6.17 1.66
C ASP A 118 -6.23 5.37 2.91
N ILE A 119 -5.70 4.16 2.70
CA ILE A 119 -5.52 3.20 3.78
C ILE A 119 -4.02 2.95 3.97
N THR A 120 -3.47 3.58 5.00
CA THR A 120 -2.06 3.43 5.39
C THR A 120 -1.91 2.62 6.66
N ALA A 121 -0.74 2.03 6.87
CA ALA A 121 -0.45 1.26 8.06
C ALA A 121 -0.21 2.19 9.26
N GLY A 122 -1.08 2.11 10.26
CA GLY A 122 -0.90 2.79 11.55
C GLY A 122 0.19 2.11 12.40
N PRO A 123 0.43 2.60 13.64
CA PRO A 123 1.46 2.05 14.52
C PRO A 123 1.31 0.56 14.84
N GLU A 124 0.08 0.00 14.85
CA GLU A 124 -0.15 -1.44 14.99
C GLU A 124 0.09 -2.22 13.68
N GLY A 125 -0.01 -1.57 12.51
CA GLY A 125 0.31 -2.16 11.20
C GLY A 125 1.75 -2.66 11.09
N ALA A 126 2.68 -2.03 11.82
CA ALA A 126 4.05 -2.52 11.97
C ALA A 126 4.15 -3.94 12.57
N THR A 127 3.13 -4.41 13.32
CA THR A 127 3.10 -5.79 13.82
C THR A 127 2.82 -6.82 12.72
N LEU A 128 2.23 -6.40 11.59
CA LEU A 128 1.98 -7.20 10.38
C LEU A 128 3.16 -7.14 9.39
N GLY A 129 4.12 -6.23 9.59
CA GLY A 129 5.33 -6.10 8.77
C GLY A 129 5.33 -4.94 7.76
N TYR A 130 4.28 -4.13 7.71
CA TYR A 130 4.25 -2.88 6.94
C TYR A 130 5.12 -1.79 7.61
N GLY A 131 5.67 -0.85 6.85
CA GLY A 131 6.17 0.41 7.39
C GLY A 131 5.00 1.30 7.85
N VAL A 132 5.19 2.07 8.92
CA VAL A 132 4.14 3.00 9.38
C VAL A 132 4.02 4.15 8.40
N GLY A 133 2.83 4.37 7.85
CA GLY A 133 2.55 5.29 6.75
C GLY A 133 2.60 4.64 5.35
N ASP A 134 3.03 3.39 5.21
CA ASP A 134 2.95 2.68 3.93
C ASP A 134 1.47 2.41 3.56
N PHE A 135 1.10 2.54 2.28
CA PHE A 135 -0.17 2.04 1.76
C PHE A 135 -0.33 0.53 2.04
N VAL A 136 -1.55 0.10 2.40
CA VAL A 136 -1.87 -1.29 2.72
C VAL A 136 -2.63 -1.95 1.56
N PRO A 137 -1.95 -2.70 0.66
CA PRO A 137 -2.57 -3.32 -0.50
C PRO A 137 -3.35 -4.62 -0.17
N TRP A 138 -4.08 -5.12 -1.16
CA TRP A 138 -4.86 -6.37 -1.17
C TRP A 138 -6.07 -6.43 -0.21
N LEU A 139 -6.39 -5.33 0.47
CA LEU A 139 -7.64 -5.16 1.20
C LEU A 139 -8.85 -5.21 0.26
N GLN A 140 -10.01 -5.59 0.80
CA GLN A 140 -11.30 -5.52 0.11
C GLN A 140 -12.14 -4.44 0.80
N VAL A 141 -12.38 -3.33 0.10
CA VAL A 141 -13.00 -2.11 0.64
C VAL A 141 -14.40 -1.93 0.06
N LYS A 142 -15.37 -1.58 0.91
CA LYS A 142 -16.71 -1.16 0.49
C LYS A 142 -17.12 0.13 1.19
N ALA A 143 -17.76 1.04 0.47
CA ALA A 143 -18.49 2.14 1.07
C ALA A 143 -19.99 1.84 1.15
N TYR A 144 -20.57 2.20 2.28
CA TYR A 144 -21.99 2.20 2.58
C TYR A 144 -22.40 3.65 2.81
N VAL A 145 -23.28 4.17 1.96
CA VAL A 145 -23.69 5.57 1.95
C VAL A 145 -25.20 5.64 2.12
N GLN A 146 -25.68 6.20 3.23
CA GLN A 146 -27.10 6.31 3.57
C GLN A 146 -27.47 7.76 3.83
N LYS A 147 -28.52 8.27 3.19
CA LYS A 147 -28.98 9.63 3.46
C LYS A 147 -29.69 9.70 4.79
N GLN A 148 -29.40 10.70 5.62
CA GLN A 148 -30.09 10.85 6.91
C GLN A 148 -31.61 10.97 6.69
N GLY A 149 -32.37 10.07 7.33
CA GLY A 149 -33.83 9.99 7.19
C GLY A 149 -34.34 9.23 5.95
N SER A 150 -33.46 8.61 5.16
CA SER A 150 -33.81 7.63 4.11
C SER A 150 -33.60 6.20 4.64
N ASP A 151 -34.50 5.28 4.32
CA ASP A 151 -34.34 3.84 4.61
C ASP A 151 -33.38 3.14 3.62
N LYS A 152 -32.80 3.89 2.68
CA LYS A 152 -32.00 3.39 1.56
C LYS A 152 -30.51 3.57 1.82
N VAL A 153 -29.80 2.45 1.80
CA VAL A 153 -28.33 2.39 1.82
C VAL A 153 -27.85 2.08 0.40
N GLN A 154 -26.91 2.86 -0.11
CA GLN A 154 -26.13 2.54 -1.30
C GLN A 154 -24.88 1.78 -0.89
N GLU A 155 -24.67 0.57 -1.42
CA GLU A 155 -23.42 -0.19 -1.27
C GLU A 155 -22.61 -0.06 -2.57
N VAL A 156 -21.35 0.33 -2.46
CA VAL A 156 -20.37 0.32 -3.57
C VAL A 156 -19.10 -0.39 -3.11
N ALA A 157 -18.56 -1.26 -3.96
CA ALA A 157 -17.23 -1.84 -3.76
C ALA A 157 -16.18 -0.91 -4.36
N PHE A 158 -15.16 -0.55 -3.59
CA PHE A 158 -14.04 0.24 -4.10
C PHE A 158 -13.02 -0.67 -4.79
N MET A 159 -12.39 -0.14 -5.84
CA MET A 159 -11.34 -0.83 -6.59
C MET A 159 -9.97 -0.25 -6.20
N PRO A 160 -8.92 -1.08 -6.04
CA PRO A 160 -7.56 -0.58 -5.92
C PRO A 160 -7.10 -0.01 -7.26
N MET A 161 -6.63 1.24 -7.26
CA MET A 161 -6.07 1.90 -8.44
C MET A 161 -5.03 2.97 -8.02
N ASN A 162 -4.53 3.74 -8.99
CA ASN A 162 -3.55 4.80 -8.76
C ASN A 162 -4.02 6.13 -9.40
N ALA A 163 -3.76 7.24 -8.71
CA ALA A 163 -3.75 8.60 -9.27
C ALA A 163 -2.30 9.13 -9.38
N SER A 164 -2.10 10.45 -9.44
CA SER A 164 -0.79 11.10 -9.62
C SER A 164 0.05 11.25 -8.34
N ASP A 165 -0.50 10.88 -7.20
CA ASP A 165 0.01 10.97 -5.83
C ASP A 165 0.27 9.60 -5.18
N GLY A 166 -0.49 8.57 -5.56
CA GLY A 166 -0.27 7.23 -5.04
C GLY A 166 -1.32 6.19 -5.41
N PRO A 167 -1.23 5.01 -4.78
CA PRO A 167 -2.26 3.97 -4.81
C PRO A 167 -3.28 4.16 -3.69
N HIS A 168 -4.56 4.01 -4.02
CA HIS A 168 -5.70 4.17 -3.11
C HIS A 168 -6.78 3.11 -3.37
N TYR A 169 -7.91 3.19 -2.66
CA TYR A 169 -9.13 2.45 -2.96
C TYR A 169 -10.25 3.44 -3.31
N GLY A 170 -10.80 3.41 -4.52
CA GLY A 170 -11.79 4.40 -4.96
C GLY A 170 -12.91 3.88 -5.85
N ALA A 171 -13.87 4.76 -6.14
CA ALA A 171 -14.93 4.58 -7.13
C ALA A 171 -15.50 5.93 -7.61
N ASN A 172 -15.94 6.00 -8.88
CA ASN A 172 -16.87 7.07 -9.29
C ASN A 172 -18.24 6.76 -8.67
N PHE A 173 -18.79 7.69 -7.90
CA PHE A 173 -19.99 7.48 -7.09
C PHE A 173 -21.10 8.48 -7.43
N LYS A 174 -22.35 8.12 -7.10
CA LYS A 174 -23.54 8.93 -7.34
C LYS A 174 -24.44 8.95 -6.12
N PHE A 175 -24.84 10.13 -5.65
CA PHE A 175 -25.76 10.29 -4.53
C PHE A 175 -27.19 10.21 -5.06
N GLU A 176 -27.74 8.99 -5.15
CA GLU A 176 -29.03 8.74 -5.81
C GLU A 176 -30.22 9.45 -5.13
N ASP A 177 -30.10 9.75 -3.83
CA ASP A 177 -31.12 10.50 -3.08
C ASP A 177 -30.85 12.03 -3.08
N GLY A 178 -29.83 12.50 -3.81
CA GLY A 178 -29.50 13.90 -4.07
C GLY A 178 -28.86 14.66 -2.88
N LEU A 179 -28.75 15.98 -2.99
CA LEU A 179 -28.07 16.86 -2.01
C LEU A 179 -28.60 16.71 -0.57
N GLY A 180 -27.70 16.69 0.42
CA GLY A 180 -28.04 16.64 1.85
C GLY A 180 -26.97 15.94 2.70
N VAL A 181 -27.31 15.67 3.96
CA VAL A 181 -26.42 14.99 4.92
C VAL A 181 -26.57 13.47 4.82
N TYR A 182 -25.43 12.77 4.89
CA TYR A 182 -25.29 11.33 4.76
C TYR A 182 -24.46 10.74 5.90
N ASP A 183 -24.83 9.51 6.28
CA ASP A 183 -23.97 8.59 7.00
C ASP A 183 -23.11 7.84 5.96
N VAL A 184 -21.79 7.97 6.07
CA VAL A 184 -20.80 7.33 5.19
C VAL A 184 -19.94 6.38 6.02
N LYS A 185 -19.90 5.11 5.62
CA LYS A 185 -19.18 4.06 6.35
C LYS A 185 -18.34 3.20 5.41
N PHE A 186 -17.04 3.11 5.64
CA PHE A 186 -16.15 2.19 4.93
C PHE A 186 -15.96 0.90 5.73
N GLU A 187 -16.28 -0.25 5.12
CA GLU A 187 -15.93 -1.58 5.63
C GLU A 187 -14.68 -2.08 4.92
N VAL A 188 -13.63 -2.36 5.70
CA VAL A 188 -12.30 -2.75 5.21
C VAL A 188 -12.00 -4.17 5.66
N SER A 189 -12.08 -5.13 4.72
CA SER A 189 -11.76 -6.53 4.97
C SER A 189 -10.31 -6.85 4.63
N ALA A 190 -9.70 -7.74 5.41
CA ALA A 190 -8.33 -8.20 5.19
C ALA A 190 -8.20 -9.02 3.88
N PRO A 191 -6.98 -9.23 3.35
CA PRO A 191 -6.74 -9.90 2.06
C PRO A 191 -7.15 -11.39 1.94
N GLY A 192 -7.74 -11.98 2.98
CA GLY A 192 -8.19 -13.38 2.96
C GLY A 192 -7.06 -14.38 2.68
N ASN A 193 -7.13 -15.06 1.53
CA ASN A 193 -6.14 -16.04 1.09
C ASN A 193 -5.18 -15.49 0.02
N ASP A 194 -5.40 -14.26 -0.47
CA ASP A 194 -4.68 -13.68 -1.60
C ASP A 194 -3.36 -12.99 -1.17
N TYR A 195 -3.13 -12.91 0.15
CA TYR A 195 -1.88 -12.42 0.75
C TYR A 195 -1.39 -13.38 1.84
N LEU A 196 -0.07 -13.41 2.08
CA LEU A 196 0.56 -14.30 3.06
C LEU A 196 1.50 -13.53 3.98
N LEU A 197 1.46 -13.88 5.27
CA LEU A 197 2.41 -13.40 6.27
C LEU A 197 3.46 -14.48 6.54
N HIS A 198 4.72 -14.09 6.72
CA HIS A 198 5.73 -14.97 7.32
C HIS A 198 5.37 -15.18 8.81
N VAL A 199 5.46 -16.42 9.29
CA VAL A 199 5.02 -16.81 10.65
C VAL A 199 6.01 -17.72 11.39
N ASP A 200 7.18 -17.97 10.81
CA ASP A 200 8.29 -18.64 11.47
C ASP A 200 8.99 -17.71 12.49
N LYS A 201 9.97 -18.25 13.23
CA LYS A 201 10.66 -17.49 14.30
C LYS A 201 11.74 -16.53 13.79
N GLU A 202 12.29 -16.76 12.61
CA GLU A 202 13.49 -16.06 12.10
C GLU A 202 13.12 -14.86 11.22
N THR A 203 12.04 -14.97 10.45
CA THR A 203 11.55 -13.94 9.51
C THR A 203 10.09 -13.55 9.71
N GLY A 204 9.37 -14.21 10.63
CA GLY A 204 7.93 -14.04 10.79
C GLY A 204 7.49 -12.84 11.62
N VAL A 205 6.32 -12.31 11.27
CA VAL A 205 5.67 -11.16 11.92
C VAL A 205 4.80 -11.63 13.10
N THR A 206 4.45 -10.70 14.00
CA THR A 206 3.79 -11.04 15.28
C THR A 206 2.27 -10.82 15.26
N GLY A 207 1.79 -9.79 14.58
CA GLY A 207 0.37 -9.53 14.35
C GLY A 207 -0.25 -10.53 13.36
N ARG A 208 -1.57 -10.57 13.27
CA ARG A 208 -2.33 -11.34 12.29
C ARG A 208 -3.46 -10.47 11.75
N PHE A 209 -3.84 -10.69 10.50
CA PHE A 209 -4.99 -10.01 9.90
C PHE A 209 -6.28 -10.23 10.70
N TRP A 210 -7.15 -9.23 10.66
CA TRP A 210 -8.48 -9.25 11.27
C TRP A 210 -9.43 -10.23 10.57
N THR A 211 -10.41 -10.74 11.31
CA THR A 211 -11.39 -11.73 10.82
C THR A 211 -12.80 -11.18 10.61
N GLU A 212 -13.07 -9.99 11.17
CA GLU A 212 -14.29 -9.21 10.99
C GLU A 212 -13.87 -7.84 10.42
N PRO A 213 -14.58 -7.25 9.44
CA PRO A 213 -14.12 -6.02 8.78
C PRO A 213 -13.86 -4.88 9.78
N LEU A 214 -12.80 -4.12 9.53
CA LEU A 214 -12.55 -2.85 10.22
C LEU A 214 -13.48 -1.78 9.65
N VAL A 215 -13.89 -0.82 10.47
CA VAL A 215 -14.91 0.17 10.11
C VAL A 215 -14.43 1.58 10.41
N ALA A 216 -14.43 2.44 9.38
CA ALA A 216 -14.40 3.89 9.51
C ALA A 216 -15.80 4.44 9.19
N GLU A 217 -16.29 5.43 9.95
CA GLU A 217 -17.68 5.91 9.84
C GLU A 217 -17.78 7.40 10.17
N TRP A 218 -18.42 8.16 9.27
CA TRP A 218 -18.67 9.60 9.37
C TRP A 218 -20.18 9.86 9.21
N THR A 219 -20.85 10.31 10.27
CA THR A 219 -22.31 10.43 10.34
C THR A 219 -22.87 11.82 10.00
N GLU A 220 -22.02 12.78 9.62
CA GLU A 220 -22.42 14.18 9.35
C GLU A 220 -21.85 14.71 8.03
N PHE A 221 -21.57 13.83 7.05
CA PHE A 221 -21.05 14.22 5.74
C PHE A 221 -22.11 14.95 4.90
N GLU A 222 -21.86 16.19 4.48
CA GLU A 222 -22.80 16.97 3.66
C GLU A 222 -22.43 16.96 2.16
N TRP A 223 -23.20 16.22 1.36
CA TRP A 223 -23.16 16.35 -0.10
C TRP A 223 -23.92 17.62 -0.52
N ALA A 224 -23.20 18.75 -0.55
CA ALA A 224 -23.70 20.04 -1.01
C ALA A 224 -23.74 20.19 -2.55
N GLY A 225 -23.07 19.28 -3.28
CA GLY A 225 -22.93 19.29 -4.74
C GLY A 225 -21.47 19.45 -5.19
N PRO A 226 -21.20 19.47 -6.50
CA PRO A 226 -19.87 19.70 -7.05
C PRO A 226 -19.22 20.99 -6.51
N GLN A 227 -17.91 20.92 -6.20
CA GLN A 227 -17.10 22.04 -5.71
C GLN A 227 -16.06 22.51 -6.76
N TRP A 228 -16.25 22.13 -8.02
CA TRP A 228 -15.32 22.29 -9.16
C TRP A 228 -16.06 22.77 -10.43
#